data_AF-A0A537M6L0-F1
#
_entry.id   AF-A0A537M6L0-F1
#
_cell.length_a   1.000
_cell.length_b   1.000
_cell.length_c   1.000
_cell.angle_alpha   90.00
_cell.angle_beta   90.00
_cell.angle_gamma   90.00
#
_symmetry.space_group_name_H-M   'P 1'
#
loop_
_entity.id
_entity.type
_entity.pdbx_description
1 polymer ?
#
loop_
_entity_poly.entity_id
_entity_poly.type
_entity_poly.pdbx_seq_one_letter_code
_entity_poly.pdbx_strand_id
1 'polypeptide(L)'
;LEPIRDRVYLLAGSLRERLNATPGVRVHDLGAERCGIVTFTVAGVEAEAVRERLRRQRVNISVSSRGSTRLDMEARGLSTLARASVHYYNTEEEVDRFVRAVASLR
;
A
#
# COMPACT_ATOMS: atom_id res chain seq x y z
N LEU A 1 -14.67 -10.33 19.02
CA LEU A 1 -13.61 -9.43 18.50
C LEU A 1 -12.50 -10.21 17.79
N GLU A 2 -12.13 -11.40 18.26
CA GLU A 2 -11.13 -12.27 17.62
C GLU A 2 -11.39 -12.57 16.12
N PRO A 3 -12.63 -12.85 15.66
CA PRO A 3 -12.87 -13.15 14.25
C PRO A 3 -12.56 -12.00 13.29
N ILE A 4 -12.72 -10.75 13.77
CA ILE A 4 -12.46 -9.53 12.99
C ILE A 4 -10.95 -9.34 12.83
N ARG A 5 -10.19 -9.50 13.91
CA ARG A 5 -8.73 -9.39 13.89
C ARG A 5 -8.14 -10.43 12.93
N ASP A 6 -8.54 -11.69 13.09
CA ASP A 6 -7.96 -12.79 12.32
C ASP A 6 -8.26 -12.62 10.82
N ARG A 7 -9.47 -12.15 10.47
CA ARG A 7 -9.83 -11.81 9.08
C ARG A 7 -8.97 -10.68 8.52
N VAL A 8 -8.79 -9.59 9.28
CA VAL A 8 -7.94 -8.47 8.85
C VAL A 8 -6.49 -8.92 8.66
N TYR A 9 -5.98 -9.78 9.55
CA TYR A 9 -4.60 -10.26 9.51
C TYR A 9 -4.37 -11.17 8.31
N LEU A 10 -5.34 -12.05 8.00
CA LEU A 10 -5.32 -12.88 6.80
C LEU A 10 -5.26 -12.03 5.52
N LEU A 11 -6.17 -11.04 5.39
CA LEU A 11 -6.22 -10.17 4.22
C LEU A 11 -4.95 -9.33 4.07
N ALA A 12 -4.44 -8.79 5.18
CA ALA A 12 -3.21 -8.00 5.16
C ALA A 12 -1.98 -8.86 4.85
N GLY A 13 -1.92 -10.09 5.37
CA GLY A 13 -0.89 -11.08 5.05
C GLY A 13 -0.86 -11.38 3.55
N SER A 14 -2.01 -11.78 3.00
CA SER A 14 -2.17 -12.04 1.56
C SER A 14 -1.79 -10.84 0.69
N LEU A 15 -2.22 -9.62 1.08
CA LEU A 15 -1.86 -8.40 0.37
C LEU A 15 -0.33 -8.15 0.38
N ARG A 16 0.35 -8.32 1.52
CA ARG A 16 1.81 -8.14 1.61
C ARG A 16 2.56 -9.11 0.72
N GLU A 17 2.20 -10.39 0.78
CA GLU A 17 2.86 -11.45 0.00
C GLU A 17 2.74 -11.17 -1.51
N ARG A 18 1.52 -10.88 -1.97
CA ARG A 18 1.24 -10.60 -3.38
C ARG A 18 1.91 -9.31 -3.87
N LEU A 19 1.94 -8.25 -3.05
CA LEU A 19 2.67 -7.03 -3.39
C LEU A 19 4.18 -7.25 -3.43
N ASN A 20 4.77 -8.02 -2.51
CA ASN A 20 6.20 -8.35 -2.57
C ASN A 20 6.56 -9.21 -3.78
N ALA A 21 5.65 -10.07 -4.24
CA ALA A 21 5.82 -10.85 -5.45
C ALA A 21 5.64 -10.02 -6.75
N THR A 22 5.12 -8.79 -6.65
CA THR A 22 4.90 -7.92 -7.81
C THR A 22 6.21 -7.21 -8.18
N PRO A 23 6.75 -7.38 -9.39
CA PRO A 23 8.02 -6.77 -9.78
C PRO A 23 8.01 -5.25 -9.59
N GLY A 24 9.04 -4.75 -8.91
CA GLY A 24 9.24 -3.31 -8.63
C GLY A 24 8.27 -2.69 -7.65
N VAL A 25 7.47 -3.50 -6.96
CA VAL A 25 6.81 -3.10 -5.72
C VAL A 25 7.70 -3.50 -4.56
N ARG A 26 7.85 -2.63 -3.56
CA ARG A 26 8.55 -2.93 -2.31
C ARG A 26 7.64 -2.61 -1.14
N VAL A 27 7.34 -3.59 -0.30
CA VAL A 27 6.60 -3.41 0.96
C VAL A 27 7.55 -2.92 2.05
N HIS A 28 7.10 -1.99 2.88
CA HIS A 28 7.87 -1.33 3.96
C HIS A 28 7.27 -1.58 5.35
N ASP A 29 6.57 -2.70 5.52
CA ASP A 29 5.93 -3.03 6.79
C ASP A 29 6.94 -3.68 7.77
N LEU A 30 7.41 -2.90 8.74
CA LEU A 30 8.46 -3.26 9.70
C LEU A 30 7.91 -3.56 11.12
N GLY A 31 6.58 -3.57 11.30
CA GLY A 31 5.97 -3.81 12.61
C GLY A 31 6.25 -5.23 13.13
N ALA A 32 6.50 -5.35 14.45
CA ALA A 32 6.58 -6.65 15.13
C ALA A 32 5.23 -7.38 15.10
N GLU A 33 4.14 -6.61 15.21
CA GLU A 33 2.78 -7.06 14.92
C GLU A 33 2.27 -6.33 13.69
N ARG A 34 1.86 -7.09 12.67
CA ARG A 34 1.50 -6.55 11.36
C ARG A 34 -0.02 -6.55 11.17
N CYS A 35 -0.64 -5.39 11.43
CA CYS A 35 -2.10 -5.20 11.42
C CYS A 35 -2.70 -5.03 10.01
N GLY A 36 -3.88 -4.41 9.86
CA GLY A 36 -4.53 -4.20 8.55
C GLY A 36 -3.88 -3.18 7.61
N ILE A 37 -2.70 -2.65 7.95
CA ILE A 37 -2.02 -1.59 7.18
C ILE A 37 -0.83 -2.18 6.43
N VAL A 38 -0.73 -1.85 5.14
CA VAL A 38 0.38 -2.25 4.28
C VAL A 38 0.94 -1.01 3.58
N THR A 39 2.19 -0.66 3.89
CA THR A 39 2.92 0.43 3.24
C THR A 39 3.81 -0.12 2.13
N PHE A 40 3.85 0.55 0.98
CA PHE A 40 4.65 0.11 -0.16
C PHE A 40 5.09 1.28 -1.05
N THR A 41 6.07 1.01 -1.91
CA THR A 41 6.52 1.91 -2.99
C THR A 41 6.49 1.17 -4.33
N VAL A 42 6.29 1.91 -5.42
CA VAL A 42 6.39 1.39 -6.78
C VAL A 42 7.61 2.05 -7.44
N ALA A 43 8.54 1.25 -7.96
CA ALA A 43 9.76 1.74 -8.57
C ALA A 43 9.46 2.64 -9.77
N GLY A 44 9.99 3.87 -9.74
CA GLY A 44 9.78 4.88 -10.78
C GLY A 44 8.44 5.62 -10.70
N VAL A 45 7.62 5.40 -9.67
CA VAL A 45 6.32 6.08 -9.52
C VAL A 45 6.17 6.63 -8.10
N GLU A 46 6.06 7.96 -8.00
CA GLU A 46 5.81 8.64 -6.72
C GLU A 46 4.49 8.21 -6.08
N ALA A 47 4.44 8.15 -4.75
CA ALA A 47 3.26 7.63 -4.04
C ALA A 47 1.98 8.43 -4.32
N GLU A 48 2.10 9.74 -4.57
CA GLU A 48 0.97 10.57 -5.00
C GLU A 48 0.46 10.20 -6.39
N ALA A 49 1.36 9.91 -7.33
CA ALA A 49 0.99 9.42 -8.64
C ALA A 49 0.37 8.02 -8.57
N VAL A 50 0.88 7.14 -7.70
CA VAL A 50 0.26 5.83 -7.39
C VAL A 50 -1.18 6.04 -6.91
N ARG A 51 -1.39 6.91 -5.91
CA ARG A 51 -2.72 7.21 -5.37
C ARG A 51 -3.67 7.70 -6.46
N GLU A 52 -3.26 8.67 -7.26
CA GLU A 52 -4.12 9.24 -8.30
C GLU A 52 -4.46 8.22 -9.39
N ARG A 53 -3.49 7.41 -9.84
CA ARG A 53 -3.73 6.37 -10.84
C ARG A 53 -4.63 5.25 -10.32
N LEU A 54 -4.47 4.84 -9.06
CA LEU A 54 -5.38 3.86 -8.43
C LEU A 54 -6.79 4.44 -8.24
N ARG A 55 -6.90 5.73 -7.88
CA ARG A 55 -8.20 6.40 -7.74
C ARG A 55 -9.01 6.35 -9.03
N ARG A 56 -8.38 6.50 -10.19
CA ARG A 56 -9.03 6.34 -11.52
C ARG A 56 -9.56 4.94 -11.76
N GLN A 57 -8.97 3.92 -11.12
CA GLN A 57 -9.43 2.54 -11.14
C GLN A 57 -10.45 2.22 -10.03
N ARG A 58 -10.94 3.26 -9.33
CA ARG A 58 -11.82 3.19 -8.16
C ARG A 58 -11.20 2.44 -6.97
N VAL A 59 -9.88 2.55 -6.80
CA VAL A 59 -9.12 2.02 -5.67
C VAL A 59 -8.60 3.18 -4.83
N ASN A 60 -8.94 3.20 -3.54
CA ASN A 60 -8.54 4.27 -2.63
C ASN A 60 -7.38 3.84 -1.73
N ILE A 61 -6.35 4.68 -1.68
CA ILE A 61 -5.23 4.55 -0.75
C ILE A 61 -4.91 5.92 -0.15
N SER A 62 -4.14 5.92 0.92
CA SER A 62 -3.54 7.14 1.47
C SER A 62 -2.05 7.20 1.15
N VAL A 63 -1.49 8.41 1.20
CA VAL A 63 -0.06 8.63 1.11
C VAL A 63 0.43 9.08 2.47
N SER A 64 1.51 8.47 2.95
CA SER A 64 2.17 8.85 4.19
C SER A 64 3.50 9.49 3.85
N SER A 65 3.70 10.73 4.28
CA SER A 65 5.01 11.37 4.26
C SER A 65 5.76 11.09 5.55
N ARG A 66 7.08 10.88 5.47
CA ARG A 66 7.94 10.96 6.66
C ARG A 66 7.98 12.43 7.12
N GLY A 67 7.11 12.79 8.06
CA GLY A 67 7.13 13.99 8.92
C GLY A 67 7.72 15.30 8.37
N SER A 68 6.86 16.32 8.20
CA SER A 68 7.14 17.72 8.60
C SER A 68 8.53 18.30 8.28
N THR A 69 8.86 18.56 7.01
CA THR A 69 9.82 19.64 6.70
C THR A 69 9.58 20.21 5.32
N ARG A 70 9.14 21.47 5.27
CA ARG A 70 8.78 22.21 4.06
C ARG A 70 10.00 22.75 3.28
N LEU A 71 11.16 22.09 3.37
CA LEU A 71 12.43 22.61 2.85
C LEU A 71 13.41 21.56 2.29
N ASP A 72 13.02 20.30 2.16
CA ASP A 72 13.90 19.23 1.64
C ASP A 72 13.26 18.47 0.45
N MET A 73 12.30 19.11 -0.23
CA MET A 73 11.56 18.52 -1.36
C MET A 73 12.30 18.61 -2.70
N GLU A 74 13.29 19.49 -2.83
CA GLU A 74 14.03 19.67 -4.08
C GLU A 74 15.31 18.81 -4.17
N ALA A 75 15.80 18.24 -3.06
CA ALA A 75 17.13 17.64 -3.02
C ALA A 75 17.21 16.11 -3.15
N ARG A 76 16.13 15.35 -2.89
CA ARG A 76 16.26 13.88 -2.73
C ARG A 76 15.19 12.99 -3.36
N GLY A 77 14.17 13.55 -4.01
CA GLY A 77 13.26 12.83 -4.91
C GLY A 77 12.45 11.65 -4.37
N LEU A 78 12.50 11.31 -3.07
CA LEU A 78 11.83 10.13 -2.52
C LEU A 78 11.58 10.30 -1.00
N SER A 79 10.34 10.55 -0.57
CA SER A 79 9.99 10.47 0.88
C SER A 79 8.52 10.16 1.18
N THR A 80 7.75 9.74 0.18
CA THR A 80 6.33 9.39 0.34
C THR A 80 6.11 7.89 0.15
N LEU A 81 5.25 7.30 0.98
CA LEU A 81 4.87 5.89 0.93
C LEU A 81 3.38 5.78 0.59
N ALA A 82 3.03 4.84 -0.30
CA ALA A 82 1.65 4.45 -0.50
C ALA A 82 1.20 3.56 0.68
N ARG A 83 0.02 3.83 1.23
CA ARG A 83 -0.55 3.09 2.36
C ARG A 83 -1.92 2.54 1.98
N ALA A 84 -1.98 1.23 1.82
CA ALA A 84 -3.21 0.47 1.75
C ALA A 84 -3.65 0.07 3.17
N SER A 85 -4.95 0.08 3.42
CA SER A 85 -5.52 -0.34 4.71
C SER A 85 -6.72 -1.23 4.42
N VAL A 86 -6.57 -2.52 4.72
CA VAL A 86 -7.63 -3.50 4.61
C VAL A 86 -8.43 -3.56 5.90
N HIS A 87 -9.71 -3.87 5.76
CA HIS A 87 -10.65 -4.03 6.85
C HIS A 87 -11.38 -5.37 6.74
N TYR A 88 -12.09 -5.78 7.79
CA TYR A 88 -12.77 -7.08 7.82
C TYR A 88 -13.84 -7.26 6.73
N TYR A 89 -14.39 -6.16 6.21
CA TYR A 89 -15.38 -6.17 5.14
C TYR A 89 -14.75 -6.32 3.75
N ASN A 90 -13.42 -6.21 3.63
CA ASN A 90 -12.76 -6.43 2.35
C ASN A 90 -12.75 -7.90 1.99
N THR A 91 -12.71 -8.16 0.68
CA THR A 91 -12.67 -9.53 0.14
C THR A 91 -11.31 -9.86 -0.45
N GLU A 92 -11.05 -11.15 -0.67
CA GLU A 92 -9.81 -11.61 -1.31
C GLU A 92 -9.77 -11.21 -2.79
N GLU A 93 -10.94 -11.15 -3.44
CA GLU A 93 -11.09 -10.64 -4.80
C GLU A 93 -10.75 -9.15 -4.90
N GLU A 94 -11.08 -8.36 -3.87
CA GLU A 94 -10.65 -6.97 -3.78
C GLU A 94 -9.13 -6.84 -3.60
N VAL A 95 -8.50 -7.73 -2.80
CA VAL A 95 -7.03 -7.81 -2.68
C VAL A 95 -6.40 -8.16 -4.03
N ASP A 96 -6.95 -9.14 -4.75
CA ASP A 96 -6.50 -9.51 -6.09
C ASP A 96 -6.64 -8.37 -7.10
N ARG A 97 -7.78 -7.68 -7.08
CA ARG A 97 -8.01 -6.50 -7.93
C ARG A 97 -7.01 -5.40 -7.59
N PHE A 98 -6.73 -5.17 -6.31
CA PHE A 98 -5.77 -4.18 -5.86
C PHE A 98 -4.37 -4.47 -6.40
N VAL A 99 -3.89 -5.71 -6.24
CA VAL A 99 -2.55 -6.12 -6.69
C VAL A 99 -2.42 -5.95 -8.21
N ARG A 100 -3.43 -6.38 -8.98
CA ARG A 100 -3.45 -6.15 -10.44
C ARG A 100 -3.40 -4.66 -10.80
N ALA A 101 -4.17 -3.84 -10.09
CA ALA A 101 -4.19 -2.39 -10.32
C ALA A 101 -2.83 -1.74 -10.01
N VAL A 102 -2.10 -2.22 -9.00
CA VAL A 102 -0.73 -1.76 -8.68
C VAL A 102 0.27 -2.24 -9.72
N ALA A 103 0.17 -3.49 -10.17
CA ALA A 103 1.04 -4.04 -11.20
C ALA A 103 0.92 -3.27 -12.54
N SER A 104 -0.26 -2.74 -12.85
CA SER A 104 -0.51 -1.90 -14.04
C SER A 104 -0.01 -0.46 -13.92
N LEU A 105 0.66 -0.10 -12.81
CA LEU A 105 1.21 1.25 -12.62
C LEU A 105 2.60 1.43 -13.21
N ARG A 106 3.22 0.36 -13.72
CA ARG A 106 4.47 0.46 -14.48
C ARG A 106 4.19 0.78 -15.94
#